data_AF-N2IU85-F1
#
_entry.id   AF-N2IU85-F1
#
_cell.length_a   1.000
_cell.length_b   1.000
_cell.length_c   1.000
_cell.angle_alpha   90.00
_cell.angle_beta   90.00
_cell.angle_gamma   90.00
#
_symmetry.space_group_name_H-M   'P 1'
#
loop_
_entity.id
_entity.type
_entity.pdbx_description
1 polymer ?
#
loop_
_entity_poly.entity_id
_entity_poly.type
_entity_poly.pdbx_seq_one_letter_code
_entity_poly.pdbx_strand_id
1 'polypeptide(L)'
;MLPTKANQSQLAEQALQYIGQLYEVEREGRELLAEQRRQLRQDKARPIIDGLHCWMLGQRQKVPEGSAIAKALDYSLKRWAALVRYLDDRNLPIDNNWTENQIRPWALGRANWLFAGSLRSGQRGAALMTLIQSARLNGHDPYAYLKDVLMRLPTQKASALAELLPHNWVSAGKV
;
A
#
# COMPACT_ATOMS: atom_id res chain seq x y z
N MET A 1 -31.32 12.79 -19.35
CA MET A 1 -31.64 13.14 -17.95
C MET A 1 -30.34 13.08 -17.14
N LEU A 2 -29.82 14.21 -16.67
CA LEU A 2 -28.58 14.24 -15.87
C LEU A 2 -28.87 13.69 -14.46
N PRO A 3 -28.01 12.84 -13.88
CA PRO A 3 -28.22 12.33 -12.53
C PRO A 3 -28.16 13.49 -11.52
N THR A 4 -29.24 13.69 -10.77
CA THR A 4 -29.35 14.62 -9.64
C THR A 4 -28.40 14.19 -8.50
N LYS A 5 -27.91 15.15 -7.70
CA LYS A 5 -26.98 14.91 -6.56
C LYS A 5 -27.44 13.78 -5.62
N ALA A 6 -28.75 13.62 -5.40
CA ALA A 6 -29.31 12.55 -4.59
C ALA A 6 -29.04 11.14 -5.17
N ASN A 7 -29.08 10.99 -6.49
CA ASN A 7 -28.81 9.72 -7.17
C ASN A 7 -27.31 9.36 -7.12
N GLN A 8 -26.43 10.37 -7.12
CA GLN A 8 -24.99 10.18 -6.90
C GLN A 8 -24.68 9.66 -5.49
N SER A 9 -25.39 10.15 -4.48
CA SER A 9 -25.24 9.70 -3.09
C SER A 9 -25.67 8.23 -2.90
N GLN A 10 -26.77 7.81 -3.52
CA GLN A 10 -27.26 6.43 -3.40
C GLN A 10 -26.33 5.42 -4.09
N LEU A 11 -25.78 5.76 -5.25
CA LEU A 11 -24.80 4.91 -5.94
C LEU A 11 -23.50 4.78 -5.14
N ALA A 12 -23.04 5.88 -4.53
CA ALA A 12 -21.88 5.85 -3.65
C ALA A 12 -22.13 5.00 -2.41
N GLU A 13 -23.31 5.08 -1.80
CA GLU A 13 -23.69 4.27 -0.65
C GLU A 13 -23.69 2.77 -0.97
N GLN A 14 -24.26 2.36 -2.10
CA GLN A 14 -24.23 0.95 -2.53
C GLN A 14 -22.80 0.44 -2.75
N ALA A 15 -21.92 1.25 -3.36
CA ALA A 15 -20.52 0.89 -3.51
C ALA A 15 -19.82 0.72 -2.14
N LEU A 16 -20.09 1.63 -1.21
CA LEU A 16 -19.55 1.58 0.15
C LEU A 16 -20.04 0.34 0.92
N GLN A 17 -21.25 -0.13 0.68
CA GLN A 17 -21.76 -1.36 1.28
C GLN A 17 -20.95 -2.59 0.81
N TYR A 18 -20.73 -2.75 -0.49
CA TYR A 18 -19.88 -3.83 -1.02
C TYR A 18 -18.46 -3.76 -0.45
N ILE A 19 -17.86 -2.57 -0.44
CA ILE A 19 -16.52 -2.36 0.10
C ILE A 19 -16.50 -2.72 1.60
N GLY A 20 -17.48 -2.26 2.37
CA GLY A 20 -17.61 -2.57 3.79
C GLY A 20 -17.68 -4.07 4.06
N GLN A 21 -18.46 -4.82 3.28
CA GLN A 21 -18.54 -6.28 3.38
C GLN A 21 -17.19 -6.96 3.11
N LEU A 22 -16.43 -6.51 2.10
CA LEU A 22 -15.09 -7.02 1.84
C LEU A 22 -14.14 -6.79 3.03
N TYR A 23 -14.21 -5.60 3.65
CA TYR A 23 -13.42 -5.31 4.86
C TYR A 23 -13.88 -6.08 6.10
N GLU A 24 -15.13 -6.52 6.19
CA GLU A 24 -15.56 -7.45 7.25
C GLU A 24 -14.90 -8.83 7.06
N VAL A 25 -14.84 -9.33 5.81
CA VAL A 25 -14.15 -10.60 5.52
C VAL A 25 -12.66 -10.52 5.88
N GLU A 26 -11.98 -9.41 5.53
CA GLU A 26 -10.58 -9.22 5.92
C GLU A 26 -10.38 -9.08 7.43
N ARG A 27 -11.36 -8.52 8.15
CA ARG A 27 -11.33 -8.46 9.63
C ARG A 27 -11.47 -9.84 10.26
N GLU A 28 -12.34 -10.68 9.74
CA GLU A 28 -12.49 -12.08 10.17
C GLU A 28 -11.21 -12.89 9.90
N GLY A 29 -10.55 -12.65 8.77
CA GLY A 29 -9.33 -13.34 8.37
C GLY A 29 -8.02 -12.84 8.99
N ARG A 30 -8.08 -11.86 9.91
CA ARG A 30 -6.89 -11.16 10.41
C ARG A 30 -5.87 -12.07 11.10
N GLU A 31 -6.35 -12.97 11.96
CA GLU A 31 -5.52 -13.88 12.76
C GLU A 31 -5.36 -15.27 12.10
N LEU A 32 -5.90 -15.45 10.90
CA LEU A 32 -5.80 -16.72 10.17
C LEU A 32 -4.44 -16.88 9.50
N LEU A 33 -4.01 -18.14 9.37
CA LEU A 33 -2.86 -18.49 8.55
C LEU A 33 -3.13 -18.14 7.08
N ALA A 34 -2.06 -17.90 6.32
CA ALA A 34 -2.16 -17.40 4.95
C ALA A 34 -3.07 -18.24 4.05
N GLU A 35 -3.02 -19.58 4.15
CA GLU A 35 -3.89 -20.45 3.36
C GLU A 35 -5.36 -20.44 3.80
N GLN A 36 -5.61 -20.38 5.11
CA GLN A 36 -6.96 -20.26 5.67
C GLN A 36 -7.60 -18.93 5.28
N ARG A 37 -6.82 -17.84 5.32
CA ARG A 37 -7.25 -16.52 4.83
C ARG A 37 -7.58 -16.55 3.35
N ARG A 38 -6.77 -17.23 2.53
CA ARG A 38 -7.07 -17.41 1.09
C ARG A 38 -8.38 -18.17 0.89
N GLN A 39 -8.61 -19.26 1.63
CA GLN A 39 -9.86 -20.01 1.54
C GLN A 39 -11.06 -19.15 1.95
N LEU A 40 -10.97 -18.41 3.07
CA LEU A 40 -11.99 -17.46 3.51
C LEU A 40 -12.32 -16.42 2.42
N ARG A 41 -11.29 -15.89 1.73
CA ARG A 41 -11.47 -14.95 0.62
C ARG A 41 -12.22 -15.60 -0.55
N GLN A 42 -11.89 -16.83 -0.91
CA GLN A 42 -12.59 -17.56 -1.98
C GLN A 42 -14.05 -17.86 -1.61
N ASP A 43 -14.33 -18.20 -0.35
CA ASP A 43 -15.67 -18.57 0.10
C ASP A 43 -16.58 -17.36 0.29
N LYS A 44 -16.05 -16.27 0.87
CA LYS A 44 -16.86 -15.10 1.27
C LYS A 44 -16.60 -13.85 0.42
N ALA A 45 -15.34 -13.49 0.17
CA ALA A 45 -15.04 -12.24 -0.54
C ALA A 45 -15.26 -12.35 -2.05
N ARG A 46 -15.01 -13.51 -2.66
CA ARG A 46 -15.22 -13.75 -4.09
C ARG A 46 -16.67 -13.48 -4.55
N PRO A 47 -17.72 -14.03 -3.94
CA PRO A 47 -19.09 -13.73 -4.38
C PRO A 47 -19.44 -12.25 -4.19
N ILE A 48 -18.92 -11.58 -3.15
CA ILE A 48 -19.13 -10.14 -2.93
C ILE A 48 -18.48 -9.33 -4.05
N ILE A 49 -17.23 -9.64 -4.42
CA ILE A 49 -16.51 -8.90 -5.47
C ILE A 49 -17.12 -9.13 -6.85
N ASP A 50 -17.58 -10.35 -7.13
CA ASP A 50 -18.27 -10.67 -8.39
C ASP A 50 -19.61 -9.92 -8.48
N GLY A 51 -20.33 -9.83 -7.35
CA GLY A 51 -21.53 -8.98 -7.23
C GLY A 51 -21.24 -7.50 -7.47
N LEU A 52 -20.17 -6.97 -6.86
CA LEU A 52 -19.71 -5.60 -7.08
C LEU A 52 -19.37 -5.35 -8.56
N HIS A 53 -18.68 -6.29 -9.21
CA HIS A 53 -18.32 -6.17 -10.63
C HIS A 53 -19.55 -6.07 -11.53
N CYS A 54 -20.49 -7.00 -11.36
CA CYS A 54 -21.75 -7.02 -12.10
C CYS A 54 -22.55 -5.75 -11.87
N TRP A 55 -22.62 -5.28 -10.61
CA TRP A 55 -23.27 -4.02 -10.27
C TRP A 55 -22.58 -2.83 -10.96
N MET A 56 -21.25 -2.74 -10.92
CA MET A 56 -20.50 -1.65 -11.58
C MET A 56 -20.72 -1.61 -13.09
N LEU A 57 -20.69 -2.77 -13.76
CA LEU A 57 -20.98 -2.89 -15.18
C LEU A 57 -22.42 -2.44 -15.49
N GLY A 58 -23.38 -2.87 -14.69
CA GLY A 58 -24.79 -2.48 -14.82
C GLY A 58 -25.03 -0.98 -14.58
N GLN A 59 -24.34 -0.37 -13.60
CA GLN A 59 -24.44 1.07 -13.37
C GLN A 59 -23.78 1.87 -14.49
N ARG A 60 -22.66 1.38 -15.03
CA ARG A 60 -21.96 2.09 -16.10
C ARG A 60 -22.81 2.31 -17.36
N GLN A 61 -23.73 1.38 -17.65
CA GLN A 61 -24.69 1.51 -18.76
C GLN A 61 -25.78 2.55 -18.52
N LYS A 62 -26.08 2.89 -17.25
CA LYS A 62 -27.15 3.79 -16.86
C LYS A 62 -26.68 5.23 -16.64
N VAL A 63 -25.37 5.42 -16.45
CA VAL A 63 -24.76 6.70 -16.14
C VAL A 63 -24.34 7.43 -17.42
N PRO A 64 -24.64 8.74 -17.58
CA PRO A 64 -24.20 9.50 -18.75
C PRO A 64 -22.68 9.55 -18.90
N GLU A 65 -22.24 9.48 -20.15
CA GLU A 65 -20.84 9.67 -20.54
C GLU A 65 -20.26 10.98 -20.01
N GLY A 66 -18.96 10.95 -19.66
CA GLY A 66 -18.23 12.12 -19.18
C GLY A 66 -18.54 12.56 -17.74
N SER A 67 -19.55 11.99 -17.08
CA SER A 67 -19.86 12.28 -15.68
C SER A 67 -18.74 11.81 -14.73
N ALA A 68 -18.67 12.40 -13.54
CA ALA A 68 -17.68 12.01 -12.53
C ALA A 68 -17.82 10.53 -12.12
N ILE A 69 -19.06 10.04 -12.04
CA ILE A 69 -19.35 8.63 -11.73
C ILE A 69 -18.90 7.71 -12.87
N ALA A 70 -19.18 8.05 -14.13
CA ALA A 70 -18.71 7.27 -15.27
C ALA A 70 -17.18 7.15 -15.25
N LYS A 71 -16.47 8.26 -14.99
CA LYS A 71 -15.00 8.26 -14.87
C LYS A 71 -14.50 7.35 -13.73
N ALA A 72 -15.16 7.38 -12.57
CA ALA A 72 -14.79 6.54 -11.42
C ALA A 72 -15.03 5.05 -11.70
N LEU A 73 -16.17 4.70 -12.31
CA LEU A 73 -16.50 3.33 -12.72
C LEU A 73 -15.50 2.84 -13.77
N ASP A 74 -15.25 3.63 -14.82
CA ASP A 74 -14.31 3.29 -15.89
C ASP A 74 -12.90 3.07 -15.36
N TYR A 75 -12.45 3.95 -14.47
CA TYR A 75 -11.13 3.82 -13.84
C TYR A 75 -10.99 2.50 -13.06
N SER A 76 -12.02 2.16 -12.29
CA SER A 76 -12.05 0.96 -11.46
C SER A 76 -12.15 -0.31 -12.31
N LEU A 77 -13.05 -0.34 -13.30
CA LEU A 77 -13.24 -1.46 -14.22
C LEU A 77 -11.98 -1.73 -15.06
N LYS A 78 -11.31 -0.68 -15.55
CA LYS A 78 -10.02 -0.82 -16.27
C LYS A 78 -8.91 -1.47 -15.41
N ARG A 79 -9.04 -1.40 -14.08
CA ARG A 79 -8.05 -1.91 -13.13
C ARG A 79 -8.54 -3.14 -12.38
N TRP A 80 -9.65 -3.74 -12.82
CA TRP A 80 -10.32 -4.82 -12.10
C TRP A 80 -9.40 -5.99 -11.76
N ALA A 81 -8.59 -6.45 -12.73
CA ALA A 81 -7.63 -7.53 -12.53
C ALA A 81 -6.61 -7.24 -11.41
N ALA A 82 -6.22 -5.99 -11.22
CA ALA A 82 -5.33 -5.59 -10.13
C ALA A 82 -6.08 -5.54 -8.78
N LEU A 83 -7.32 -5.03 -8.78
CA LEU A 83 -8.15 -4.91 -7.57
C LEU A 83 -8.52 -6.26 -6.97
N VAL A 84 -8.73 -7.30 -7.78
CA VAL A 84 -9.13 -8.63 -7.29
C VAL A 84 -7.96 -9.55 -6.96
N ARG A 85 -6.72 -9.15 -7.27
CA ARG A 85 -5.53 -10.01 -7.15
C ARG A 85 -5.29 -10.52 -5.73
N TYR A 86 -5.66 -9.74 -4.71
CA TYR A 86 -5.49 -10.13 -3.31
C TYR A 86 -6.34 -11.35 -2.91
N LEU A 87 -7.39 -11.68 -3.68
CA LEU A 87 -8.21 -12.87 -3.43
C LEU A 87 -7.42 -14.17 -3.65
N ASP A 88 -6.50 -14.14 -4.60
CA ASP A 88 -5.73 -15.32 -5.00
C ASP A 88 -4.36 -15.37 -4.32
N ASP A 89 -3.75 -14.20 -4.06
CA ASP A 89 -2.47 -14.10 -3.37
C ASP A 89 -2.66 -13.95 -1.85
N ARG A 90 -2.28 -15.01 -1.13
CA ARG A 90 -2.38 -15.08 0.32
C ARG A 90 -1.60 -14.00 1.08
N ASN A 91 -0.56 -13.42 0.47
CA ASN A 91 0.29 -12.41 1.12
C ASN A 91 -0.14 -10.98 0.80
N LEU A 92 -1.01 -10.78 -0.18
CA LEU A 92 -1.46 -9.44 -0.52
C LEU A 92 -2.55 -8.95 0.43
N PRO A 93 -2.41 -7.72 0.96
CA PRO A 93 -3.52 -7.02 1.60
C PRO A 93 -4.55 -6.57 0.57
N ILE A 94 -5.79 -6.32 1.03
CA ILE A 94 -6.89 -5.79 0.21
C ILE A 94 -6.59 -4.39 -0.36
N ASP A 95 -5.77 -3.60 0.34
CA ASP A 95 -5.41 -2.24 -0.04
C ASP A 95 -3.93 -1.94 0.20
N ASN A 96 -3.49 -0.80 -0.30
CA ASN A 96 -2.13 -0.29 -0.14
C ASN A 96 -2.00 0.74 1.00
N ASN A 97 -2.99 0.87 1.89
CA ASN A 97 -3.02 1.93 2.91
C ASN A 97 -1.80 1.87 3.83
N TRP A 98 -1.36 0.67 4.19
CA TRP A 98 -0.15 0.49 4.98
C TRP A 98 1.07 1.12 4.28
N THR A 99 1.28 0.79 3.00
CA THR A 99 2.37 1.33 2.18
C THR A 99 2.25 2.84 2.03
N GLU A 100 1.06 3.35 1.75
CA GLU A 100 0.81 4.80 1.63
C GLU A 100 1.13 5.54 2.93
N ASN A 101 0.77 4.96 4.07
CA ASN A 101 1.10 5.51 5.38
C ASN A 101 2.62 5.51 5.64
N GLN A 102 3.36 4.48 5.19
CA GLN A 102 4.83 4.45 5.31
C GLN A 102 5.52 5.53 4.46
N ILE A 103 4.96 5.87 3.28
CA ILE A 103 5.56 6.89 2.41
C ILE A 103 5.10 8.32 2.73
N ARG A 104 3.98 8.47 3.45
CA ARG A 104 3.37 9.76 3.78
C ARG A 104 4.34 10.77 4.42
N PRO A 105 5.20 10.42 5.39
CA PRO A 105 6.14 11.37 5.98
C PRO A 105 7.07 12.02 4.94
N TRP A 106 7.45 11.28 3.90
CA TRP A 106 8.30 11.78 2.82
C TRP A 106 7.52 12.68 1.86
N ALA A 107 6.30 12.27 1.51
CA ALA A 107 5.41 13.06 0.66
C ALA A 107 5.06 14.41 1.29
N LEU A 108 4.88 14.47 2.62
CA LEU A 108 4.66 15.71 3.36
C LEU A 108 5.97 16.50 3.54
N GLY A 109 7.05 15.81 3.88
CA GLY A 109 8.37 16.41 4.10
C GLY A 109 8.97 17.09 2.86
N ARG A 110 8.62 16.64 1.65
CA ARG A 110 9.13 17.20 0.39
C ARG A 110 8.93 18.71 0.26
N ALA A 111 7.83 19.25 0.81
CA ALA A 111 7.54 20.69 0.78
C ALA A 111 8.49 21.49 1.70
N ASN A 112 9.11 20.82 2.67
CA ASN A 112 10.01 21.42 3.66
C ASN A 112 11.50 21.16 3.36
N TRP A 113 11.82 20.45 2.28
CA TRP A 113 13.21 20.13 1.92
C TRP A 113 13.83 21.25 1.08
N LEU A 114 14.24 22.33 1.75
CA LEU A 114 14.80 23.54 1.14
C LEU A 114 16.06 23.31 0.27
N PHE A 115 16.74 22.16 0.42
CA PHE A 115 18.01 21.85 -0.25
C PHE A 115 17.94 20.66 -1.23
N ALA A 116 16.75 20.09 -1.45
CA ALA A 116 16.53 19.03 -2.43
C ALA A 116 16.25 19.62 -3.82
N GLY A 117 17.17 20.46 -4.33
CA GLY A 117 16.99 21.20 -5.59
C GLY A 117 17.53 20.52 -6.86
N SER A 118 18.17 19.34 -6.75
CA SER A 118 18.74 18.63 -7.90
C SER A 118 18.36 17.14 -7.88
N LEU A 119 18.33 16.51 -9.06
CA LEU A 119 18.10 15.05 -9.18
C LEU A 119 19.09 14.25 -8.33
N ARG A 120 20.36 14.65 -8.31
CA ARG A 120 21.42 14.01 -7.52
C ARG A 120 21.14 14.10 -6.02
N SER A 121 20.69 15.27 -5.54
CA SER A 121 20.29 15.45 -4.15
C SER A 121 19.06 14.59 -3.80
N GLY A 122 18.11 14.50 -4.72
CA GLY A 122 16.93 13.65 -4.58
C GLY A 122 17.28 12.15 -4.47
N GLN A 123 18.18 11.66 -5.32
CA GLN A 123 18.66 10.27 -5.27
C GLN A 123 19.36 9.94 -3.94
N ARG A 124 20.18 10.86 -3.43
CA ARG A 124 20.84 10.70 -2.12
C ARG A 124 19.82 10.68 -0.97
N GLY A 125 18.84 11.58 -1.02
CA GLY A 125 17.73 11.59 -0.07
C GLY A 125 16.97 10.26 -0.09
N ALA A 126 16.60 9.77 -1.27
CA ALA A 126 15.91 8.50 -1.44
C ALA A 126 16.71 7.31 -0.88
N ALA A 127 18.03 7.26 -1.11
CA ALA A 127 18.90 6.23 -0.56
C ALA A 127 18.90 6.24 0.98
N LEU A 128 19.05 7.42 1.59
CA LEU A 128 19.03 7.56 3.05
C LEU A 128 17.68 7.19 3.65
N MET A 129 16.56 7.65 3.05
CA MET A 129 15.22 7.29 3.51
C MET A 129 14.95 5.79 3.38
N THR A 130 15.46 5.16 2.31
CA THR A 130 15.35 3.71 2.12
C THR A 130 16.06 2.95 3.24
N LEU A 131 17.28 3.37 3.63
CA LEU A 131 18.02 2.78 4.73
C LEU A 131 17.31 2.97 6.08
N ILE A 132 16.85 4.18 6.37
CA ILE A 132 16.10 4.49 7.61
C ILE A 132 14.84 3.64 7.71
N GLN A 133 14.04 3.59 6.64
CA GLN A 133 12.80 2.83 6.64
C GLN A 133 13.07 1.33 6.74
N SER A 134 14.09 0.83 6.05
CA SER A 134 14.50 -0.58 6.14
C SER A 134 14.95 -0.94 7.56
N ALA A 135 15.70 -0.07 8.24
CA ALA A 135 16.07 -0.27 9.65
C ALA A 135 14.83 -0.35 10.56
N ARG A 136 13.87 0.56 10.39
CA ARG A 136 12.60 0.52 11.14
C ARG A 136 11.81 -0.77 10.89
N LEU A 137 11.72 -1.22 9.63
CA LEU A 137 11.00 -2.44 9.28
C LEU A 137 11.66 -3.71 9.86
N ASN A 138 12.96 -3.69 10.11
CA ASN A 138 13.69 -4.76 10.81
C ASN A 138 13.70 -4.58 12.35
N GLY A 139 12.95 -3.62 12.89
CA GLY A 139 12.84 -3.40 14.33
C GLY A 139 14.03 -2.67 14.97
N HIS A 140 14.90 -2.07 14.16
CA HIS A 140 16.07 -1.35 14.65
C HIS A 140 15.77 0.12 14.96
N ASP A 141 16.45 0.67 15.96
CA ASP A 141 16.54 2.13 16.13
C ASP A 141 17.36 2.73 14.98
N PRO A 142 16.79 3.59 14.12
CA PRO A 142 17.50 4.08 12.94
C PRO A 142 18.73 4.91 13.27
N TYR A 143 18.73 5.60 14.40
CA TYR A 143 19.89 6.39 14.83
C TYR A 143 21.04 5.46 15.23
N ALA A 144 20.79 4.44 16.05
CA ALA A 144 21.77 3.44 16.44
C ALA A 144 22.36 2.72 15.22
N TYR A 145 21.49 2.29 14.28
CA TYR A 145 21.90 1.66 13.03
C TYR A 145 22.81 2.58 12.20
N LEU A 146 22.37 3.81 11.91
CA LEU A 146 23.16 4.74 11.10
C LEU A 146 24.48 5.11 11.77
N LYS A 147 24.49 5.31 13.09
CA LYS A 147 25.69 5.60 13.86
C LYS A 147 26.71 4.46 13.74
N ASP A 148 26.29 3.22 13.98
CA ASP A 148 27.17 2.05 13.89
C ASP A 148 27.72 1.88 12.47
N VAL A 149 26.84 1.91 11.45
CA VAL A 149 27.23 1.76 10.05
C VAL A 149 28.24 2.84 9.63
N LEU A 150 28.00 4.12 9.97
CA LEU A 150 28.91 5.21 9.63
C LEU A 150 30.26 5.12 10.37
N MET A 151 30.30 4.56 11.58
CA MET A 151 31.55 4.32 12.31
C MET A 151 32.34 3.13 11.76
N ARG A 152 31.65 2.08 11.26
CA ARG A 152 32.27 0.88 10.69
C ARG A 152 32.71 1.04 9.24
N LEU A 153 32.01 1.87 8.46
CA LEU A 153 32.25 2.05 7.03
C LEU A 153 33.73 2.33 6.64
N PRO A 154 34.50 3.16 7.37
CA PRO A 154 35.91 3.41 7.05
C PRO A 154 36.82 2.19 7.13
N THR A 155 36.46 1.19 7.94
CA THR A 155 37.27 -0.02 8.20
C THR A 155 36.63 -1.31 7.70
N GLN A 156 35.36 -1.28 7.27
CA GLN A 156 34.64 -2.43 6.74
C GLN A 156 35.22 -2.84 5.36
N LYS A 157 35.50 -4.14 5.19
CA LYS A 157 35.88 -4.68 3.88
C LYS A 157 34.72 -4.54 2.90
N ALA A 158 35.02 -4.15 1.66
CA ALA A 158 34.00 -4.02 0.60
C ALA A 158 33.18 -5.31 0.40
N SER A 159 33.83 -6.47 0.50
CA SER A 159 33.19 -7.79 0.41
C SER A 159 32.21 -8.09 1.55
N ALA A 160 32.32 -7.38 2.67
CA ALA A 160 31.51 -7.57 3.87
C ALA A 160 30.46 -6.46 4.06
N LEU A 161 30.22 -5.60 3.05
CA LEU A 161 29.22 -4.53 3.14
C LEU A 161 27.80 -5.05 3.37
N ALA A 162 27.50 -6.27 2.91
CA ALA A 162 26.19 -6.89 3.11
C ALA A 162 25.81 -7.09 4.58
N GLU A 163 26.80 -7.21 5.47
CA GLU A 163 26.61 -7.30 6.94
C GLU A 163 26.09 -5.99 7.54
N LEU A 164 26.33 -4.87 6.86
CA LEU A 164 25.86 -3.55 7.29
C LEU A 164 24.44 -3.26 6.80
N LEU A 165 23.83 -4.13 5.99
CA LEU A 165 22.48 -3.91 5.50
C LEU A 165 21.46 -4.11 6.63
N PRO A 166 20.35 -3.35 6.64
CA PRO A 166 19.40 -3.36 7.75
C PRO A 166 18.80 -4.72 8.13
N HIS A 167 18.74 -5.68 7.21
CA HIS A 167 18.19 -7.03 7.47
C HIS A 167 19.24 -8.04 7.97
N ASN A 168 20.53 -7.70 7.88
CA ASN A 168 21.65 -8.50 8.40
C ASN A 168 22.34 -7.81 9.57
N TRP A 169 21.91 -6.60 9.93
CA TRP A 169 22.61 -5.78 10.89
C TRP A 169 22.49 -6.37 12.29
N VAL A 170 23.64 -6.68 12.86
CA VAL A 170 23.78 -7.02 14.27
C VAL A 170 24.48 -5.86 14.94
N SER A 171 23.84 -5.32 15.98
CA SER A 171 24.43 -4.25 16.78
C SER A 171 25.78 -4.71 17.32
N ALA A 172 26.83 -3.94 17.04
CA ALA A 172 28.07 -4.06 17.78
C ALA A 172 27.74 -3.67 19.23
N GLY A 173 27.51 -4.67 20.09
CA GLY A 173 27.14 -4.45 21.48
C GLY A 173 28.08 -3.42 22.12
N LYS A 174 27.53 -2.57 23.00
CA LYS A 174 28.36 -1.70 23.82
C LYS A 174 29.38 -2.58 24.55
N VAL A 175 30.66 -2.35 24.29
CA VAL A 175 31.70 -2.56 25.32
C VAL A 175 31.47 -1.51 26.41
#